data_AF-A0A6J4ITK8-F1
#
_entry.id   AF-A0A6J4ITK8-F1
#
_cell.length_a   1.000
_cell.length_b   1.000
_cell.length_c   1.000
_cell.angle_alpha   90.00
_cell.angle_beta   90.00
_cell.angle_gamma   90.00
#
_symmetry.space_group_name_H-M   'P 1'
#
loop_
_entity.id
_entity.type
_entity.pdbx_description
1 polymer ?
#
loop_
_entity_poly.entity_id
_entity_poly.type
_entity_poly.pdbx_seq_one_letter_code
_entity_poly.pdbx_strand_id
1 'polypeptide(L)'
;MDNDFDLPPVRGLRLRSVLVLAMLEHGRPMQVPELAAAVRRAGFAISGRPSKTIADALRWEVRRGRVVRVERGVYRAGYVAGVTRHRMRARVAALPHGRSAVAAGGRVAA
;
A
#
# COMPACT_ATOMS: atom_id res chain seq x y z
N MET A 1 -16.52 -10.96 -9.83
CA MET A 1 -15.14 -11.43 -10.12
C MET A 1 -14.49 -10.33 -10.91
N ASP A 2 -13.85 -9.38 -10.22
CA ASP A 2 -13.28 -8.19 -10.86
C ASP A 2 -12.00 -8.56 -11.60
N ASN A 3 -11.94 -8.18 -12.87
CA ASN A 3 -10.94 -8.57 -13.85
C ASN A 3 -9.61 -7.83 -13.59
N ASP A 4 -8.89 -8.19 -12.52
CA ASP A 4 -7.61 -7.60 -12.08
C ASP A 4 -6.38 -8.23 -12.80
N PHE A 5 -6.59 -9.08 -13.81
CA PHE A 5 -5.53 -9.90 -14.42
C PHE A 5 -4.43 -9.12 -15.16
N ASP A 6 -4.64 -7.83 -15.43
CA ASP A 6 -3.69 -7.01 -16.19
C ASP A 6 -2.93 -5.97 -15.33
N LEU A 7 -3.09 -6.02 -14.00
CA LEU A 7 -2.32 -5.16 -13.11
C LEU A 7 -0.91 -5.73 -12.89
N PRO A 8 0.17 -4.96 -13.13
CA PRO A 8 1.53 -5.44 -12.94
C PRO A 8 1.79 -5.80 -11.47
N PRO A 9 2.42 -6.95 -11.18
CA PRO A 9 2.68 -7.37 -9.82
C PRO A 9 3.75 -6.51 -9.14
N VAL A 10 3.48 -6.08 -7.91
CA VAL A 10 4.42 -5.31 -7.08
C VAL A 10 4.91 -6.13 -5.88
N ARG A 11 6.21 -6.07 -5.61
CA ARG A 11 6.87 -6.88 -4.56
C ARG A 11 8.01 -6.14 -3.86
N GLY A 12 8.46 -6.69 -2.73
CA GLY A 12 9.65 -6.22 -2.01
C GLY A 12 9.60 -4.74 -1.66
N LEU A 13 10.71 -4.02 -1.90
CA LEU A 13 10.84 -2.59 -1.58
C LEU A 13 9.80 -1.71 -2.29
N ARG A 14 9.34 -2.11 -3.48
CA ARG A 14 8.32 -1.38 -4.22
C ARG A 14 6.97 -1.49 -3.53
N LEU A 15 6.57 -2.70 -3.14
CA LEU A 15 5.33 -2.93 -2.39
C LEU A 15 5.35 -2.16 -1.07
N ARG A 16 6.47 -2.18 -0.34
CA ARG A 16 6.63 -1.38 0.89
C ARG A 16 6.43 0.12 0.63
N SER A 17 7.00 0.64 -0.46
CA SER A 17 6.86 2.05 -0.84
C SER A 17 5.41 2.40 -1.12
N VAL A 18 4.67 1.57 -1.88
CA VAL A 18 3.25 1.77 -2.16
C VAL A 18 2.43 1.77 -0.86
N LEU A 19 2.62 0.76 0.00
CA LEU A 19 1.87 0.63 1.26
C LEU A 19 2.10 1.80 2.22
N VAL A 20 3.35 2.23 2.39
CA VAL A 20 3.68 3.37 3.27
C VAL A 20 3.08 4.66 2.71
N LEU A 21 3.17 4.88 1.40
CA LEU A 21 2.59 6.07 0.77
C LEU A 21 1.06 6.07 0.91
N ALA A 22 0.40 4.93 0.73
CA ALA A 22 -1.05 4.80 0.92
C ALA A 22 -1.47 5.16 2.35
N MET A 23 -0.73 4.69 3.37
CA MET A 23 -1.01 5.05 4.77
C MET A 23 -0.79 6.55 5.05
N LEU A 24 0.26 7.14 4.46
CA LEU A 24 0.55 8.56 4.62
C LEU A 24 -0.50 9.45 3.95
N GLU A 25 -1.01 9.04 2.80
CA GLU A 25 -2.07 9.73 2.07
C GLU A 25 -3.41 9.64 2.80
N HIS A 26 -3.72 8.46 3.34
CA HIS A 26 -4.99 8.20 4.01
C HIS A 26 -5.08 8.80 5.42
N GLY A 27 -3.94 8.97 6.10
CA GLY A 27 -3.87 9.68 7.39
C GLY A 27 -4.51 8.98 8.59
N ARG A 28 -5.09 7.78 8.42
CA ARG A 28 -5.71 6.98 9.49
C ARG A 28 -5.21 5.53 9.50
N PRO A 29 -5.40 4.78 10.61
CA PRO A 29 -5.17 3.34 10.60
C PRO A 29 -5.95 2.65 9.47
N MET A 30 -5.27 1.72 8.79
CA MET A 30 -5.77 0.95 7.66
C MET A 30 -5.69 -0.54 7.96
N GLN A 31 -6.78 -1.23 7.67
CA GLN A 31 -6.84 -2.69 7.73
C GLN A 31 -6.12 -3.31 6.52
N VAL A 32 -5.64 -4.55 6.65
CA VAL A 32 -5.02 -5.31 5.57
C VAL A 32 -5.86 -5.34 4.27
N PRO A 33 -7.20 -5.53 4.31
CA PRO A 33 -8.03 -5.44 3.12
C PRO A 33 -8.02 -4.04 2.48
N GLU A 34 -8.05 -2.97 3.28
CA GLU A 34 -7.97 -1.59 2.77
C GLU A 34 -6.62 -1.31 2.11
N LEU A 35 -5.54 -1.87 2.66
CA LEU A 35 -4.20 -1.80 2.08
C LEU A 35 -4.10 -2.54 0.75
N ALA A 36 -4.70 -3.73 0.65
CA ALA A 36 -4.77 -4.47 -0.61
C ALA A 36 -5.56 -3.69 -1.67
N ALA A 37 -6.69 -3.09 -1.28
CA ALA A 37 -7.47 -2.23 -2.17
C ALA A 37 -6.70 -0.97 -2.59
N ALA A 38 -5.91 -0.37 -1.69
CA ALA A 38 -5.06 0.78 -2.03
C ALA A 38 -3.97 0.42 -3.06
N VAL A 39 -3.34 -0.76 -2.94
CA VAL A 39 -2.37 -1.24 -3.95
C VAL A 39 -3.04 -1.41 -5.32
N ARG A 40 -4.26 -1.95 -5.35
CA ARG A 40 -5.05 -2.08 -6.59
C ARG A 40 -5.43 -0.73 -7.19
N ARG A 41 -5.92 0.22 -6.38
CA ARG A 41 -6.22 1.59 -6.83
C ARG A 41 -4.99 2.31 -7.38
N ALA A 42 -3.81 2.00 -6.84
CA ALA A 42 -2.53 2.51 -7.34
C ALA A 42 -2.08 1.84 -8.66
N GLY A 43 -2.87 0.92 -9.23
CA GLY A 43 -2.58 0.28 -10.51
C GLY A 43 -1.65 -0.93 -10.41
N PHE A 44 -1.59 -1.60 -9.26
CA PHE A 44 -0.73 -2.76 -9.04
C PHE A 44 -1.49 -3.97 -8.47
N ALA A 45 -0.97 -5.16 -8.73
CA ALA A 45 -1.40 -6.39 -8.09
C ALA A 45 -0.41 -6.84 -7.00
N ILE A 46 -0.92 -7.51 -5.96
CA ILE A 46 -0.08 -8.18 -4.96
C ILE A 46 0.05 -9.66 -5.36
N SER A 47 1.28 -10.15 -5.52
CA SER A 47 1.51 -11.57 -5.81
C SER A 47 1.23 -12.46 -4.59
N GLY A 48 0.59 -13.60 -4.82
CA GLY A 48 0.33 -14.61 -3.80
C GLY A 48 -0.77 -14.21 -2.82
N ARG A 49 -0.68 -14.67 -1.57
CA ARG A 49 -1.68 -14.40 -0.52
C ARG A 49 -1.55 -12.96 0.00
N PRO A 50 -2.49 -12.04 -0.31
CA PRO A 50 -2.30 -10.60 -0.05
C PRO A 50 -2.03 -10.29 1.42
N SER A 51 -2.80 -10.88 2.34
CA SER A 51 -2.65 -10.61 3.77
C SER A 51 -1.27 -10.99 4.32
N LYS A 52 -0.71 -12.11 3.85
CA LYS A 52 0.63 -12.56 4.27
C LYS A 52 1.69 -11.65 3.66
N THR A 53 1.60 -11.41 2.35
CA THR A 53 2.56 -10.57 1.62
C THR A 53 2.61 -9.14 2.18
N ILE A 54 1.46 -8.55 2.52
CA ILE A 54 1.37 -7.23 3.18
C ILE A 54 2.03 -7.29 4.55
N ALA A 55 1.67 -8.27 5.40
CA ALA A 55 2.24 -8.38 6.73
C ALA A 55 3.77 -8.54 6.70
N ASP A 56 4.29 -9.38 5.80
CA ASP A 56 5.72 -9.61 5.63
C ASP A 56 6.46 -8.36 5.11
N ALA A 57 5.85 -7.63 4.17
CA ALA A 57 6.38 -6.34 3.71
C ALA A 57 6.43 -5.31 4.84
N LEU A 58 5.37 -5.19 5.63
CA LEU A 58 5.25 -4.21 6.70
C LEU A 58 6.08 -4.56 7.93
N ARG A 59 6.38 -5.83 8.19
CA ARG A 59 7.24 -6.24 9.32
C ARG A 59 8.58 -5.48 9.32
N TRP A 60 9.18 -5.28 8.16
CA TRP A 60 10.41 -4.50 8.02
C TRP A 60 10.22 -3.01 8.28
N GLU A 61 9.09 -2.45 7.88
CA GLU A 61 8.78 -1.03 8.07
C GLU A 61 8.42 -0.72 9.53
N VAL A 62 7.79 -1.67 10.22
CA VAL A 62 7.53 -1.61 11.67
C VAL A 62 8.83 -1.58 12.45
N ARG A 63 9.78 -2.47 12.13
CA ARG A 63 11.12 -2.45 12.78
C ARG A 63 11.87 -1.13 12.58
N ARG A 64 11.56 -0.37 11.53
CA ARG A 64 12.17 0.93 11.22
C ARG A 64 11.38 2.13 11.77
N GLY A 65 10.26 1.91 12.46
CA GLY A 65 9.38 2.97 12.96
C GLY A 65 8.59 3.74 11.90
N ARG A 66 8.68 3.32 10.62
CA ARG A 66 7.98 3.97 9.50
C ARG A 66 6.52 3.55 9.40
N VAL A 67 6.18 2.42 10.01
CA VAL A 67 4.82 1.90 10.14
C VAL A 67 4.62 1.50 11.60
N VAL A 68 3.42 1.72 12.13
CA VAL A 68 3.04 1.26 13.46
C VAL A 68 1.92 0.24 13.30
N ARG A 69 2.10 -0.95 13.86
CA ARG A 69 1.02 -1.94 13.96
C ARG A 69 0.14 -1.54 15.14
N VAL A 70 -1.10 -1.18 14.87
CA VAL A 70 -2.06 -0.75 15.89
C VAL A 70 -2.66 -1.97 16.58
N GLU A 71 -3.07 -2.95 15.79
CA GLU A 71 -3.59 -4.23 16.26
C GLU A 71 -3.34 -5.34 15.22
N ARG A 72 -3.97 -6.50 15.36
CA ARG A 72 -3.81 -7.59 14.37
C ARG A 72 -4.45 -7.20 13.04
N GLY A 73 -3.63 -7.03 12.01
CA GLY A 73 -4.10 -6.72 10.66
C GLY A 73 -4.43 -5.24 10.43
N VAL A 74 -4.10 -4.36 11.37
CA VAL A 74 -4.31 -2.91 11.24
C VAL A 74 -3.00 -2.17 11.46
N TYR A 75 -2.70 -1.26 10.54
CA TYR A 75 -1.44 -0.54 10.48
C TYR A 75 -1.68 0.93 10.20
N ARG A 76 -0.82 1.80 10.72
CA ARG A 76 -0.79 3.22 10.40
C ARG A 76 0.61 3.66 10.01
N ALA A 77 0.72 4.77 9.29
CA ALA A 77 2.02 5.39 9.07
C ALA A 77 2.62 5.83 10.42
N GLY A 78 3.92 5.56 10.57
CA GLY A 78 4.75 6.13 11.64
C GLY A 78 5.52 7.35 11.13
N TYR A 79 6.72 7.57 11.66
CA TYR A 79 7.56 8.65 11.19
C TYR A 79 8.30 8.27 9.91
N VAL A 80 8.11 9.06 8.85
CA VAL A 80 8.81 8.89 7.57
C VAL A 80 9.49 10.19 7.19
N ALA A 81 10.83 10.20 7.24
CA ALA A 81 11.62 11.36 6.84
C ALA A 81 11.30 11.81 5.40
N GLY A 82 11.32 13.12 5.14
CA GLY A 82 10.96 13.71 3.85
C GLY A 82 11.73 13.11 2.67
N VAL A 83 13.04 12.93 2.80
CA VAL A 83 13.89 12.29 1.77
C VAL A 83 13.46 10.85 1.49
N THR A 84 13.08 10.09 2.52
CA THR A 84 12.58 8.72 2.35
C THR A 84 11.26 8.70 1.61
N ARG A 85 10.33 9.59 1.99
CA ARG A 85 9.04 9.76 1.30
C ARG A 85 9.24 10.13 -0.17
N HIS A 86 10.16 11.05 -0.47
CA HIS A 86 10.51 11.45 -1.83
C HIS A 86 11.06 10.25 -2.64
N ARG A 87 12.02 9.50 -2.08
CA ARG A 87 12.56 8.29 -2.74
C ARG A 87 11.50 7.20 -2.94
N MET A 88 10.55 7.05 -2.03
CA MET A 88 9.43 6.13 -2.18
C MET A 88 8.53 6.56 -3.33
N ARG A 89 8.19 7.86 -3.43
CA ARG A 89 7.38 8.41 -4.52
C ARG A 89 8.04 8.24 -5.87
N ALA A 90 9.31 8.62 -5.99
CA ALA A 90 10.09 8.45 -7.22
C ALA A 90 10.12 6.97 -7.64
N ARG A 91 10.32 6.06 -6.68
CA ARG A 91 10.30 4.61 -6.96
C ARG A 91 8.96 4.11 -7.46
N VAL A 92 7.84 4.61 -6.91
CA VAL A 92 6.49 4.19 -7.35
C VAL A 92 6.14 4.80 -8.71
N ALA A 93 6.47 6.08 -8.93
CA ALA A 93 6.23 6.77 -10.19
C ALA A 93 7.03 6.18 -11.37
N ALA A 94 8.19 5.58 -11.10
CA ALA A 94 9.00 4.92 -12.12
C ALA A 94 8.49 3.52 -12.52
N LEU A 95 7.41 3.02 -11.91
CA LEU A 95 6.89 1.68 -12.22
C LEU A 95 5.83 1.73 -13.31
N PRO A 96 5.85 0.77 -14.23
CA PRO A 96 4.68 0.47 -15.04
C PRO A 96 3.51 0.16 -14.11
N HIS A 97 2.40 0.84 -14.28
CA HIS A 97 1.16 0.63 -13.54
C HIS A 97 0.00 0.49 -14.54
N GLY A 98 -0.90 -0.44 -14.27
CA GLY A 98 -2.10 -0.60 -15.08
C GLY A 98 -3.12 0.50 -14.79
N ARG A 99 -4.08 0.72 -15.69
CA ARG A 99 -5.29 1.48 -15.34
C ARG A 99 -6.16 0.59 -14.45
N SER A 100 -6.29 0.94 -13.18
CA SER A 100 -7.26 0.30 -12.31
C SER A 100 -8.66 0.80 -12.66
N ALA A 101 -9.60 -0.11 -12.95
CA ALA A 101 -11.00 0.23 -13.25
C ALA A 101 -11.80 0.65 -12.01
N VAL A 102 -11.17 0.76 -10.83
CA VAL A 102 -11.83 1.21 -9.59
C VAL A 102 -12.06 2.72 -9.66
N ALA A 103 -13.08 3.11 -10.41
CA ALA A 103 -13.63 4.45 -10.41
C ALA A 103 -14.27 4.77 -9.05
N ALA A 104 -13.86 5.90 -8.47
CA ALA A 104 -14.61 6.78 -7.57
C ALA A 104 -15.80 6.17 -6.78
N GLY A 105 -15.53 5.21 -5.90
CA GLY A 105 -16.54 4.62 -5.01
C GLY A 105 -16.12 4.71 -3.55
N GLY A 106 -16.00 5.93 -3.02
CA GLY A 106 -15.56 6.15 -1.65
C GLY A 106 -15.96 7.50 -1.09
N ARG A 107 -17.22 7.91 -1.27
CA ARG A 107 -17.81 8.89 -0.34
C ARG A 107 -17.99 8.18 1.00
N VAL A 108 -17.17 8.60 1.96
CA VAL A 108 -17.46 8.42 3.38
C VAL A 108 -18.63 9.35 3.71
N ALA A 109 -19.75 8.79 4.14
CA ALA A 109 -20.82 9.49 4.84
C ALA A 109 -21.10 8.61 6.07
N ALA A 110 -20.65 9.06 7.25
CA ALA A 110 -21.40 9.87 8.21
C ALA A 110 -22.31 8.99 9.05
#